data_AF-A0A6L2PQG9-F1
#
_entry.id   AF-A0A6L2PQG9-F1
#
_cell.length_a   1.000
_cell.length_b   1.000
_cell.length_c   1.000
_cell.angle_alpha   90.00
_cell.angle_beta   90.00
_cell.angle_gamma   90.00
#
_symmetry.space_group_name_H-M   'P 1'
#
loop_
_entity.id
_entity.type
_entity.pdbx_description
1 polymer ?
#
loop_
_entity_poly.entity_id
_entity_poly.type
_entity_poly.pdbx_seq_one_letter_code
_entity_poly.pdbx_strand_id
1 'polypeptide(L)'
;VMPLENNMKSPRHFLGLGGVLNQGMAGVTLIYILLGFLGYLKYGEETQGSITLNLPIDEIAAQSVKILIALAVYCTYGLQFYVCLEIAWNGVKNTFTKRPVVSEYALRTFLIALTVVLAVAVPTISPFISLIGALCFSILGLIVPAFIEVITFWDHGLGPYRWRLWKNIVVSIFGVMALAFGSYTSIKAIARLYADPPTS
;
A
#
# COMPACT_ATOMS: atom_id res chain seq x y z
N VAL A 1 -5.40 2.77 12.03
CA VAL A 1 -4.67 2.92 13.31
C VAL A 1 -5.58 2.88 14.54
N MET A 2 -6.85 3.30 14.44
CA MET A 2 -7.78 3.32 15.60
C MET A 2 -7.97 1.97 16.31
N PRO A 3 -8.08 0.81 15.62
CA PRO A 3 -8.15 -0.47 16.33
C PRO A 3 -6.87 -0.78 17.11
N LEU A 4 -5.70 -0.41 16.59
CA LEU A 4 -4.42 -0.62 17.25
C LEU A 4 -4.30 0.28 18.50
N GLU A 5 -4.65 1.56 18.36
CA GLU A 5 -4.70 2.51 19.48
C GLU A 5 -5.64 2.04 20.59
N ASN A 6 -6.83 1.53 20.24
CA ASN A 6 -7.79 0.98 21.21
C ASN A 6 -7.30 -0.26 21.95
N ASN A 7 -6.36 -1.01 21.37
CA ASN A 7 -5.77 -2.20 21.99
C ASN A 7 -4.50 -1.89 22.81
N MET A 8 -4.06 -0.64 22.87
CA MET A 8 -2.89 -0.25 23.68
C MET A 8 -3.26 -0.03 25.15
N LYS A 9 -2.36 -0.44 26.06
CA LYS A 9 -2.48 -0.17 27.49
C LYS A 9 -2.55 1.34 27.81
N SER A 10 -1.89 2.17 27.01
CA SER A 10 -1.86 3.64 27.16
C SER A 10 -2.12 4.36 25.82
N PRO A 11 -3.39 4.48 25.38
CA PRO A 11 -3.73 5.04 24.05
C PRO A 11 -3.21 6.47 23.83
N ARG A 12 -3.21 7.30 24.88
CA ARG A 12 -2.71 8.69 24.81
C ARG A 12 -1.23 8.84 24.41
N HIS A 13 -0.43 7.78 24.56
CA HIS A 13 0.98 7.78 24.16
C HIS A 13 1.21 7.33 22.71
N PHE A 14 0.14 7.02 21.95
CA PHE A 14 0.26 6.55 20.58
C PHE A 14 0.78 7.63 19.61
N LEU A 15 0.24 8.85 19.70
CA LEU A 15 0.46 9.96 18.75
C LEU A 15 1.48 11.03 19.20
N GLY A 16 2.13 10.87 20.36
CA GLY A 16 3.12 11.85 20.84
C GLY A 16 4.35 11.96 19.92
N LEU A 17 5.16 13.02 20.08
CA LEU A 17 6.43 13.21 19.33
C LEU A 17 7.40 12.01 19.48
N GLY A 18 7.45 11.44 20.68
CA GLY A 18 8.12 10.16 20.97
C GLY A 18 7.14 8.98 21.11
N GLY A 19 5.94 9.09 20.53
CA GLY A 19 4.89 8.09 20.62
C GLY A 19 5.25 6.81 19.86
N VAL A 20 4.59 5.72 20.23
CA VAL A 20 4.86 4.38 19.69
C VAL A 20 4.74 4.35 18.17
N LEU A 21 3.81 5.13 17.59
CA LEU A 21 3.65 5.22 16.15
C LEU A 21 4.89 5.83 15.47
N ASN A 22 5.39 6.96 15.98
CA ASN A 22 6.54 7.63 15.37
C ASN A 22 7.81 6.79 15.51
N GLN A 23 8.01 6.14 16.66
CA GLN A 23 9.14 5.24 16.89
C GLN A 23 9.11 4.03 15.94
N GLY A 24 7.94 3.41 15.77
CA GLY A 24 7.75 2.30 14.84
C GLY A 24 8.01 2.72 13.39
N MET A 25 7.46 3.85 12.96
CA MET A 25 7.66 4.39 11.62
C MET A 25 9.13 4.74 11.36
N ALA A 26 9.83 5.35 12.31
CA ALA A 26 11.25 5.66 12.19
C ALA A 26 12.10 4.38 12.05
N GLY A 27 11.82 3.34 12.85
CA GLY A 27 12.53 2.07 12.77
C GLY A 27 12.37 1.37 11.41
N VAL A 28 11.13 1.28 10.91
CA VAL A 28 10.85 0.69 9.59
C VAL A 28 11.52 1.50 8.47
N THR A 29 11.44 2.83 8.54
CA THR A 29 12.06 3.73 7.57
C THR A 29 13.58 3.53 7.52
N LEU A 30 14.25 3.45 8.68
CA LEU A 30 15.68 3.21 8.75
C LEU A 30 16.07 1.88 8.10
N ILE A 31 15.33 0.80 8.39
CA ILE A 31 15.59 -0.52 7.80
C ILE A 31 15.42 -0.48 6.28
N TYR A 32 14.38 0.18 5.78
CA TYR A 32 14.16 0.31 4.32
C TYR A 32 15.24 1.15 3.64
N ILE A 33 15.69 2.24 4.27
CA ILE A 33 16.81 3.05 3.75
C ILE A 33 18.09 2.22 3.68
N LEU A 34 18.44 1.51 4.75
CA LEU A 34 19.64 0.68 4.80
C LEU A 34 19.60 -0.44 3.76
N LEU A 35 18.46 -1.14 3.65
CA LEU A 35 18.30 -2.22 2.68
C LEU A 35 18.34 -1.72 1.24
N GLY A 36 17.70 -0.58 0.94
CA GLY A 36 17.76 0.06 -0.37
C GLY A 36 19.17 0.54 -0.72
N PHE A 37 19.85 1.20 0.22
CA PHE A 37 21.21 1.73 0.02
C PHE A 37 22.24 0.62 -0.18
N LEU A 38 22.27 -0.39 0.71
CA LEU A 38 23.19 -1.53 0.58
C LEU A 38 22.87 -2.38 -0.64
N GLY A 39 21.58 -2.53 -0.98
CA GLY A 39 21.15 -3.20 -2.20
C GLY A 39 21.69 -2.52 -3.45
N TYR A 40 21.56 -1.20 -3.56
CA TYR A 40 22.10 -0.43 -4.69
C TYR A 40 23.63 -0.48 -4.73
N LEU A 41 24.32 -0.40 -3.60
CA LEU A 41 25.79 -0.53 -3.57
C LEU A 41 26.29 -1.88 -4.08
N LYS A 42 25.52 -2.96 -3.91
CA LYS A 42 25.90 -4.31 -4.35
C LYS A 42 25.64 -4.53 -5.84
N TYR A 43 24.49 -4.08 -6.36
CA TYR A 43 24.04 -4.39 -7.73
C TYR A 43 24.18 -3.22 -8.71
N GLY A 44 24.39 -1.99 -8.24
CA GLY A 44 24.54 -0.81 -9.07
C GLY A 44 23.36 -0.61 -10.03
N GLU A 45 23.69 -0.31 -11.29
CA GLU A 45 22.72 -0.10 -12.37
C GLU A 45 21.96 -1.37 -12.79
N GLU A 46 22.43 -2.57 -12.39
CA GLU A 46 21.74 -3.85 -12.69
C GLU A 46 20.59 -4.14 -11.72
N THR A 47 20.32 -3.24 -10.77
CA THR A 47 19.28 -3.41 -9.76
C THR A 47 17.88 -3.52 -10.40
N GLN A 48 17.29 -4.71 -10.36
CA GLN A 48 15.90 -4.94 -10.77
C GLN A 48 14.89 -4.25 -9.84
N GLY A 49 13.64 -4.13 -10.32
CA GLY A 49 12.54 -3.46 -9.59
C GLY A 49 12.15 -4.10 -8.24
N SER A 50 12.71 -5.25 -7.89
CA SER A 50 12.69 -5.84 -6.55
C SER A 50 14.05 -6.44 -6.23
N ILE A 51 14.59 -6.17 -5.04
CA ILE A 51 15.90 -6.68 -4.61
C ILE A 51 15.96 -8.21 -4.60
N THR A 52 14.82 -8.87 -4.36
CA THR A 52 14.72 -10.33 -4.31
C THR A 52 15.02 -10.97 -5.67
N LEU A 53 14.80 -10.23 -6.77
CA LEU A 53 15.13 -10.69 -8.13
C LEU A 53 16.64 -10.67 -8.41
N ASN A 54 17.39 -9.78 -7.75
CA ASN A 54 18.84 -9.67 -7.92
C ASN A 54 19.63 -10.72 -7.14
N LEU A 55 18.98 -11.44 -6.21
CA LEU A 55 19.63 -12.44 -5.38
C LEU A 55 20.12 -13.63 -6.23
N PRO A 56 21.40 -14.06 -6.07
CA PRO A 56 21.96 -15.19 -6.83
C PRO A 56 21.19 -16.49 -6.58
N ILE A 57 21.24 -17.41 -7.55
CA ILE A 57 20.49 -18.68 -7.48
C ILE A 57 21.38 -19.82 -6.93
N ASP A 58 22.67 -19.72 -7.19
CA ASP A 58 23.73 -20.63 -6.82
C ASP A 58 24.09 -20.59 -5.32
N GLU A 59 23.87 -19.45 -4.65
CA GLU A 59 24.18 -19.32 -3.22
C GLU A 59 23.05 -19.81 -2.30
N ILE A 60 23.37 -20.73 -1.39
CA ILE A 60 22.42 -21.28 -0.41
C ILE A 60 21.82 -20.18 0.49
N ALA A 61 22.60 -19.17 0.86
CA ALA A 61 22.14 -18.05 1.68
C ALA A 61 21.10 -17.18 0.94
N ALA A 62 21.29 -16.93 -0.36
CA ALA A 62 20.34 -16.18 -1.17
C ALA A 62 19.03 -16.97 -1.36
N GLN A 63 19.13 -18.28 -1.55
CA GLN A 63 17.96 -19.16 -1.64
C GLN A 63 17.16 -19.21 -0.34
N SER A 64 17.82 -19.28 0.81
CA SER A 64 17.12 -19.29 2.11
C SER A 64 16.32 -18.00 2.32
N VAL A 65 16.88 -16.83 1.95
CA VAL A 65 16.19 -15.53 2.00
C VAL A 65 14.97 -15.52 1.06
N LYS A 66 15.09 -16.02 -0.17
CA LYS A 66 13.96 -16.12 -1.11
C LYS A 66 12.82 -16.97 -0.53
N ILE A 67 13.13 -18.12 0.06
CA ILE A 67 12.15 -19.01 0.70
C ILE A 67 11.48 -18.33 1.90
N LEU A 68 12.26 -17.67 2.76
CA LEU A 68 11.72 -16.94 3.92
C LEU A 68 10.79 -15.80 3.50
N ILE A 69 11.15 -15.03 2.47
CA ILE A 69 10.30 -13.98 1.92
C ILE A 69 9.01 -14.57 1.34
N ALA A 70 9.10 -15.66 0.57
CA ALA A 70 7.93 -16.32 0.00
C ALA A 70 6.97 -16.81 1.10
N LEU A 71 7.51 -17.43 2.16
CA LEU A 71 6.72 -17.87 3.32
C LEU A 71 6.08 -16.68 4.05
N ALA A 72 6.83 -15.59 4.25
CA ALA A 72 6.31 -14.37 4.89
C ALA A 72 5.16 -13.75 4.08
N VAL A 73 5.30 -13.66 2.76
CA VAL A 73 4.24 -13.16 1.86
C VAL A 73 3.02 -14.07 1.89
N TYR A 74 3.21 -15.39 1.86
CA TYR A 74 2.12 -16.37 1.96
C TYR A 74 1.31 -16.20 3.26
N CYS A 75 2.00 -16.11 4.40
CA CYS A 75 1.36 -15.88 5.69
C CYS A 75 0.64 -14.52 5.76
N THR A 76 1.24 -13.48 5.18
CA THR A 76 0.67 -12.11 5.20
C THR A 76 -0.54 -11.97 4.28
N TYR A 77 -0.57 -12.69 3.16
CA TYR A 77 -1.68 -12.66 2.21
C TYR A 77 -3.01 -13.05 2.88
N GLY A 78 -3.03 -14.10 3.71
CA GLY A 78 -4.23 -14.53 4.41
C GLY A 78 -4.82 -13.43 5.32
N LEU A 79 -3.95 -12.73 6.05
CA LEU A 79 -4.34 -11.63 6.95
C LEU A 79 -4.88 -10.42 6.16
N GLN A 80 -4.23 -10.04 5.06
CA GLN A 80 -4.66 -8.92 4.23
C GLN A 80 -5.97 -9.25 3.50
N PHE A 81 -6.10 -10.47 2.97
CA PHE A 81 -7.29 -10.92 2.25
C PHE A 81 -8.52 -10.98 3.17
N TYR A 82 -8.35 -11.36 4.44
CA TYR A 82 -9.45 -11.35 5.42
C TYR A 82 -10.08 -9.96 5.55
N VAL A 83 -9.27 -8.91 5.69
CA VAL A 83 -9.76 -7.53 5.80
C VAL A 83 -10.50 -7.11 4.52
N CYS A 84 -9.95 -7.43 3.35
CA CYS A 84 -10.60 -7.13 2.07
C CYS A 84 -11.97 -7.84 1.94
N LEU A 85 -12.03 -9.12 2.30
CA LEU A 85 -13.24 -9.91 2.27
C LEU A 85 -14.30 -9.36 3.22
N GLU A 86 -13.92 -9.01 4.44
CA GLU A 86 -14.84 -8.47 5.44
C GLU A 86 -15.43 -7.12 4.99
N ILE A 87 -14.62 -6.24 4.42
CA ILE A 87 -15.09 -4.96 3.87
C ILE A 87 -16.04 -5.18 2.69
N ALA A 88 -15.67 -6.04 1.74
CA ALA A 88 -16.50 -6.35 0.58
C ALA A 88 -17.83 -7.00 0.99
N TRP A 89 -17.79 -7.94 1.93
CA TRP A 89 -18.97 -8.60 2.46
C TRP A 89 -19.89 -7.61 3.17
N ASN A 90 -19.35 -6.74 4.03
CA ASN A 90 -20.13 -5.71 4.72
C ASN A 90 -20.83 -4.73 3.76
N GLY A 91 -20.24 -4.45 2.60
CA GLY A 91 -20.88 -3.63 1.56
C GLY A 91 -22.03 -4.32 0.82
N VAL A 92 -22.03 -5.65 0.75
CA VAL A 92 -22.95 -6.43 -0.11
C VAL A 92 -23.98 -7.23 0.69
N LYS A 93 -23.74 -7.51 1.97
CA LYS A 93 -24.58 -8.35 2.84
C LYS A 93 -26.04 -7.89 2.93
N ASN A 94 -26.28 -6.58 2.88
CA ASN A 94 -27.63 -6.02 3.01
C ASN A 94 -28.48 -6.28 1.75
N THR A 95 -27.84 -6.42 0.59
CA THR A 95 -28.51 -6.67 -0.71
C THR A 95 -28.86 -8.15 -0.89
N PHE A 96 -28.10 -9.06 -0.28
CA PHE A 96 -28.26 -10.52 -0.44
C PHE A 96 -28.74 -11.21 0.83
N THR A 97 -29.95 -10.87 1.27
CA THR A 97 -30.55 -11.41 2.51
C THR A 97 -31.13 -12.82 2.35
N LYS A 98 -31.40 -13.27 1.12
CA LYS A 98 -32.11 -14.55 0.86
C LYS A 98 -31.24 -15.80 1.09
N ARG A 99 -29.93 -15.73 0.85
CA ARG A 99 -28.98 -16.86 1.01
C ARG A 99 -27.58 -16.35 1.41
N PRO A 100 -27.40 -15.84 2.64
CA PRO A 100 -26.17 -15.16 3.02
C PRO A 100 -24.93 -16.05 2.89
N VAL A 101 -25.02 -17.32 3.31
CA VAL A 101 -23.89 -18.27 3.27
C VAL A 101 -23.41 -18.53 1.83
N VAL A 102 -24.33 -18.74 0.89
CA VAL A 102 -23.98 -18.99 -0.53
C VAL A 102 -23.38 -17.73 -1.17
N SER A 103 -23.96 -16.57 -0.89
CA SER A 103 -23.46 -15.28 -1.38
C SER A 103 -22.08 -14.95 -0.81
N GLU A 104 -21.80 -15.30 0.43
CA GLU A 104 -20.49 -15.12 1.07
C GLU A 104 -19.42 -15.99 0.40
N TYR A 105 -19.70 -17.30 0.22
CA TYR A 105 -18.78 -18.18 -0.50
C TYR A 105 -18.59 -17.76 -1.96
N ALA A 106 -19.64 -17.30 -2.64
CA ALA A 106 -19.54 -16.80 -4.00
C ALA A 106 -18.64 -15.54 -4.08
N LEU A 107 -18.82 -14.58 -3.17
CA LEU A 107 -17.98 -13.39 -3.09
C LEU A 107 -16.53 -13.76 -2.80
N ARG A 108 -16.29 -14.69 -1.87
CA ARG A 108 -14.95 -15.17 -1.54
C ARG A 108 -14.26 -15.79 -2.75
N THR A 109 -14.93 -16.71 -3.44
CA THR A 109 -14.40 -17.36 -4.65
C THR A 109 -14.15 -16.33 -5.75
N PHE A 110 -15.06 -15.36 -5.93
CA PHE A 110 -14.89 -14.28 -6.91
C PHE A 110 -13.66 -13.41 -6.61
N LEU A 111 -13.48 -12.98 -5.37
CA LEU A 111 -12.33 -12.16 -4.97
C LEU A 111 -11.00 -12.91 -5.15
N ILE A 112 -10.95 -14.19 -4.79
CA ILE A 112 -9.75 -15.02 -5.02
C ILE A 112 -9.49 -15.17 -6.52
N ALA A 113 -10.52 -15.49 -7.32
CA ALA A 113 -10.39 -15.60 -8.77
C ALA A 113 -9.87 -14.30 -9.40
N LEU A 114 -10.36 -13.15 -8.95
CA LEU A 114 -9.86 -11.84 -9.39
C LEU A 114 -8.36 -11.67 -9.07
N THR A 115 -7.91 -12.07 -7.88
CA THR A 115 -6.47 -11.99 -7.54
C THR A 115 -5.61 -12.89 -8.42
N VAL A 116 -6.09 -14.07 -8.79
CA VAL A 116 -5.38 -14.98 -9.71
C VAL A 116 -5.33 -14.41 -11.12
N VAL A 117 -6.43 -13.86 -11.63
CA VAL A 117 -6.47 -13.21 -12.94
C VAL A 117 -5.49 -12.02 -12.99
N LEU A 118 -5.46 -11.20 -11.94
CA LEU A 118 -4.50 -10.10 -11.84
C LEU A 118 -3.06 -10.62 -11.79
N ALA A 119 -2.78 -11.71 -11.07
CA ALA A 119 -1.44 -12.29 -11.01
C ALA A 119 -0.95 -12.78 -12.38
N VAL A 120 -1.83 -13.38 -13.20
CA VAL A 120 -1.50 -13.82 -14.56
C VAL A 120 -1.33 -12.63 -15.52
N ALA A 121 -2.10 -11.56 -15.32
CA ALA A 121 -2.06 -10.37 -16.16
C ALA A 121 -0.94 -9.37 -15.79
N VAL A 122 -0.12 -9.62 -14.77
CA VAL A 122 0.92 -8.68 -14.32
C VAL A 122 2.32 -9.25 -14.65
N PRO A 123 2.97 -8.80 -15.74
CA PRO A 123 4.29 -9.31 -16.14
C PRO A 123 5.43 -8.84 -15.24
N THR A 124 5.36 -7.62 -14.70
CA THR A 124 6.32 -7.13 -13.69
C THR A 124 5.58 -6.42 -12.56
N ILE A 125 5.99 -6.68 -11.31
CA ILE A 125 5.29 -6.19 -10.13
C ILE A 125 5.59 -4.70 -9.86
N SER A 126 6.75 -4.19 -10.30
CA SER A 126 7.22 -2.84 -9.96
C SER A 126 6.32 -1.71 -10.49
N PRO A 127 5.95 -1.64 -11.78
CA PRO A 127 5.04 -0.60 -12.28
C PRO A 127 3.65 -0.65 -11.61
N PHE A 128 3.18 -1.85 -11.26
CA PHE A 128 1.89 -2.04 -10.60
C PHE A 128 1.90 -1.59 -9.13
N ILE A 129 2.95 -1.89 -8.36
CA ILE A 129 3.11 -1.35 -7.00
C ILE A 129 3.15 0.18 -7.04
N SER A 130 3.87 0.75 -8.00
CA SER A 130 3.94 2.20 -8.18
C SER A 130 2.57 2.81 -8.51
N LEU A 131 1.80 2.19 -9.40
CA LEU A 131 0.45 2.64 -9.75
C LEU A 131 -0.51 2.56 -8.55
N ILE A 132 -0.55 1.41 -7.88
CA ILE A 132 -1.42 1.20 -6.70
C ILE A 132 -1.03 2.20 -5.60
N GLY A 133 0.26 2.43 -5.38
CA GLY A 133 0.74 3.45 -4.45
C GLY A 133 0.28 4.85 -4.84
N ALA A 134 0.49 5.26 -6.09
CA ALA A 134 0.09 6.58 -6.59
C ALA A 134 -1.43 6.80 -6.47
N LEU A 135 -2.25 5.79 -6.72
CA LEU A 135 -3.71 5.86 -6.58
C LEU A 135 -4.14 5.84 -5.11
N CYS A 136 -3.81 4.76 -4.39
CA CYS A 136 -4.33 4.51 -3.05
C CYS A 136 -3.75 5.46 -2.01
N PHE A 137 -2.43 5.71 -2.01
CA PHE A 137 -1.81 6.60 -1.02
C PHE A 137 -2.21 8.06 -1.25
N SER A 138 -2.27 8.52 -2.50
CA SER A 138 -2.70 9.90 -2.78
C SER A 138 -4.14 10.13 -2.35
N ILE A 139 -5.05 9.20 -2.67
CA ILE A 139 -6.47 9.32 -2.32
C ILE A 139 -6.67 9.12 -0.82
N LEU A 140 -6.28 7.96 -0.26
CA LEU A 140 -6.60 7.59 1.12
C LEU A 140 -5.62 8.18 2.16
N GLY A 141 -4.37 8.42 1.78
CA GLY A 141 -3.32 8.90 2.67
C GLY A 141 -3.22 10.43 2.73
N LEU A 142 -3.49 11.13 1.62
CA LEU A 142 -3.34 12.59 1.55
C LEU A 142 -4.68 13.31 1.39
N ILE A 143 -5.44 12.98 0.35
CA ILE A 143 -6.65 13.73 -0.05
C ILE A 143 -7.78 13.53 0.97
N VAL A 144 -8.15 12.28 1.27
CA VAL A 144 -9.27 11.98 2.19
C VAL A 144 -9.06 12.57 3.59
N PRO A 145 -7.88 12.41 4.25
CA PRO A 145 -7.64 13.02 5.56
C PRO A 145 -7.71 14.55 5.52
N ALA A 146 -7.18 15.18 4.47
CA ALA A 146 -7.26 16.64 4.29
C ALA A 146 -8.71 17.10 4.16
N PHE A 147 -9.54 16.40 3.38
CA PHE A 147 -10.98 16.69 3.28
C PHE A 147 -11.72 16.49 4.60
N ILE A 148 -11.47 15.38 5.31
CA ILE A 148 -12.09 15.12 6.62
C ILE A 148 -11.73 16.22 7.62
N GLU A 149 -10.47 16.67 7.66
CA GLU A 149 -10.04 17.74 8.56
C GLU A 149 -10.73 19.08 8.22
N VAL A 150 -10.87 19.42 6.93
CA VAL A 150 -11.58 20.65 6.52
C VAL A 150 -13.05 20.60 6.92
N ILE A 151 -13.75 19.49 6.67
CA ILE A 151 -15.18 19.34 6.98
C ILE A 151 -15.40 19.35 8.50
N THR A 152 -14.58 18.62 9.25
CA THR A 152 -14.75 18.48 10.71
C THR A 152 -14.49 19.80 11.45
N PHE A 153 -13.52 20.60 11.00
CA PHE A 153 -13.17 21.87 11.65
C PHE A 153 -13.78 23.10 10.98
N TRP A 154 -14.77 22.92 10.10
CA TRP A 154 -15.45 24.03 9.43
C TRP A 154 -16.17 24.93 10.45
N ASP A 155 -16.91 24.32 11.38
CA ASP A 155 -17.75 25.05 12.35
C ASP A 155 -16.98 25.54 13.60
N HIS A 156 -15.87 24.88 13.94
CA HIS A 156 -15.08 25.17 15.16
C HIS A 156 -14.00 26.25 14.95
N GLY A 157 -13.87 26.77 13.72
CA GLY A 157 -12.87 27.76 13.33
C GLY A 157 -11.54 27.14 12.89
N LEU A 158 -11.05 27.55 11.71
CA LEU A 158 -9.86 27.00 11.01
C LEU A 158 -8.50 27.41 11.65
N GLY A 159 -8.49 27.82 12.92
CA GLY A 159 -7.32 28.35 13.64
C GLY A 159 -6.95 29.80 13.25
N PRO A 160 -5.99 30.42 13.96
CA PRO A 160 -5.50 31.76 13.63
C PRO A 160 -4.97 31.80 12.19
N TYR A 161 -5.32 32.85 11.46
CA TYR A 161 -4.94 33.06 10.06
C TYR A 161 -5.36 31.97 9.05
N ARG A 162 -6.33 31.09 9.40
CA ARG A 162 -6.74 29.95 8.55
C ARG A 162 -5.56 29.03 8.15
N TRP A 163 -4.53 28.92 8.98
CA TRP A 163 -3.35 28.09 8.71
C TRP A 163 -3.70 26.63 8.37
N ARG A 164 -4.70 26.05 9.05
CA ARG A 164 -5.16 24.68 8.77
C ARG A 164 -5.70 24.51 7.36
N LEU A 165 -6.40 25.53 6.84
CA LEU A 165 -6.93 25.53 5.48
C LEU A 165 -5.80 25.55 4.46
N TRP A 166 -4.82 26.44 4.62
CA TRP A 166 -3.65 26.52 3.73
C TRP A 166 -2.85 25.23 3.72
N LYS A 167 -2.57 24.64 4.90
CA LYS A 167 -1.93 23.33 5.02
C LYS A 167 -2.69 22.25 4.24
N ASN A 168 -4.01 22.17 4.41
CA ASN A 168 -4.82 21.13 3.75
C ASN A 168 -4.91 21.35 2.23
N ILE A 169 -4.92 22.59 1.76
CA ILE A 169 -4.85 22.92 0.34
C ILE A 169 -3.51 22.45 -0.23
N VAL A 170 -2.38 22.76 0.43
CA VAL A 170 -1.05 22.32 -0.02
C VAL A 170 -0.95 20.80 -0.06
N VAL A 171 -1.41 20.11 0.99
CA VAL A 171 -1.43 18.64 1.04
C VAL A 171 -2.31 18.06 -0.08
N SER A 172 -3.48 18.64 -0.35
CA SER A 172 -4.37 18.19 -1.42
C SER A 172 -3.76 18.40 -2.80
N ILE A 173 -3.12 19.55 -3.04
CA ILE A 173 -2.40 19.82 -4.31
C ILE A 173 -1.28 18.80 -4.49
N PHE A 174 -0.49 18.54 -3.44
CA PHE A 174 0.56 17.52 -3.48
C PHE A 174 -0.01 16.12 -3.77
N GLY A 175 -1.14 15.77 -3.17
CA GLY A 175 -1.86 14.52 -3.44
C GLY A 175 -2.31 14.40 -4.90
N VAL A 176 -2.89 15.47 -5.47
CA VAL A 176 -3.31 15.48 -6.89
C VAL A 176 -2.10 15.38 -7.83
N MET A 177 -1.00 16.08 -7.53
CA MET A 177 0.23 15.97 -8.31
C MET A 177 0.81 14.55 -8.23
N ALA A 178 0.90 13.97 -7.04
CA ALA A 178 1.39 12.60 -6.84
C ALA A 178 0.53 11.59 -7.60
N LEU A 179 -0.80 11.77 -7.58
CA LEU A 179 -1.75 10.96 -8.33
C LEU A 179 -1.53 11.08 -9.85
N ALA A 180 -1.45 12.30 -10.37
CA ALA A 180 -1.31 12.56 -11.80
C ALA A 180 0.05 12.09 -12.34
N PHE A 181 1.15 12.54 -11.72
CA PHE A 181 2.49 12.16 -12.15
C PHE A 181 2.76 10.68 -11.92
N GLY A 182 2.39 10.13 -10.76
CA GLY A 182 2.59 8.73 -10.44
C GLY A 182 1.79 7.80 -11.38
N SER A 183 0.51 8.10 -11.61
CA SER A 183 -0.29 7.29 -12.55
C SER A 183 0.25 7.41 -13.98
N TYR A 184 0.62 8.61 -14.41
CA TYR A 184 1.17 8.82 -15.76
C TYR A 184 2.46 8.04 -15.99
N THR A 185 3.41 8.09 -15.05
CA THR A 185 4.68 7.36 -15.18
C THR A 185 4.47 5.85 -15.13
N SER A 186 3.62 5.35 -14.22
CA SER A 186 3.32 3.92 -14.14
C SER A 186 2.59 3.39 -15.37
N ILE A 187 1.56 4.10 -15.87
CA ILE A 187 0.82 3.70 -17.08
C ILE A 187 1.74 3.70 -18.29
N LYS A 188 2.61 4.70 -18.44
CA LYS A 188 3.59 4.74 -19.53
C LYS A 188 4.60 3.59 -19.44
N ALA A 189 5.03 3.24 -18.23
CA ALA A 189 5.91 2.08 -18.01
C ALA A 189 5.21 0.76 -18.37
N ILE A 190 3.94 0.59 -17.97
CA ILE A 190 3.14 -0.59 -18.33
C ILE A 190 2.92 -0.65 -19.85
N ALA A 191 2.55 0.46 -20.49
CA ALA A 191 2.33 0.50 -21.93
C ALA A 191 3.59 0.11 -22.73
N ARG A 192 4.77 0.57 -22.31
CA ARG A 192 6.05 0.17 -22.90
C ARG A 192 6.32 -1.32 -22.72
N LEU A 193 6.10 -1.84 -21.52
CA LEU A 193 6.30 -3.25 -21.20
C LEU A 193 5.44 -4.20 -22.06
N TYR A 194 4.27 -3.75 -22.49
CA TYR A 194 3.38 -4.51 -23.37
C TYR A 194 3.61 -4.25 -24.87
N ALA A 195 4.16 -3.09 -25.24
CA ALA A 195 4.41 -2.71 -26.63
C ALA A 195 5.71 -3.31 -27.19
N ASP A 196 6.75 -3.42 -26.36
CA ASP A 196 8.02 -4.03 -26.72
C ASP A 196 8.08 -5.44 -26.12
N PRO A 197 7.75 -6.51 -26.86
CA PRO A 197 7.95 -7.87 -26.37
C PRO A 197 9.44 -8.07 -26.09
N PRO A 198 9.81 -8.78 -25.00
CA PRO A 198 11.22 -8.98 -24.66
C PRO A 198 11.91 -9.68 -25.83
N THR A 199 12.91 -9.01 -26.40
CA THR A 199 13.86 -9.65 -27.31
C THR A 199 14.54 -10.78 -26.55
N SER A 200 14.29 -12.00 -27.02
CA SER A 200 14.89 -13.27 -26.61
C SER A 200 16.39 -13.18 -26.37
#